data_AF-A0A7W9WLU1-F1
#
_entry.id   AF-A0A7W9WLU1-F1
#
_cell.length_a   1.000
_cell.length_b   1.000
_cell.length_c   1.000
_cell.angle_alpha   90.00
_cell.angle_beta   90.00
_cell.angle_gamma   90.00
#
_symmetry.space_group_name_H-M   'P 1'
#
loop_
_entity.id
_entity.type
_entity.pdbx_description
1 polymer ?
#
loop_
_entity_poly.entity_id
_entity_poly.type
_entity_poly.pdbx_seq_one_letter_code
_entity_poly.pdbx_strand_id
1 'polypeptide(L)'
;MTFDWKIPPWQRNEDCTHMAVMLTSAGGEQVALTTESVRGDNATEALADLLMGPGGAGGAVLLPSLIAVVVRRGIDVMWMAQPPIHVAAVGDGEWNIAVEGADKDDVTAFSAKDTRDLFARLQAAYSAG
;
A
#
# COMPACT_ATOMS: atom_id res chain seq x y z
N MET A 1 0.57 12.69 -15.53
CA MET A 1 -0.74 12.40 -14.92
C MET A 1 -0.94 13.43 -13.84
N THR A 2 -1.96 14.26 -13.95
CA THR A 2 -2.28 15.28 -12.95
C THR A 2 -3.29 14.65 -12.00
N PHE A 3 -3.11 14.80 -10.69
CA PHE A 3 -4.06 14.30 -9.71
C PHE A 3 -5.22 15.27 -9.62
N ASP A 4 -6.46 14.81 -9.84
CA ASP A 4 -7.67 15.66 -9.82
C ASP A 4 -8.24 15.86 -8.41
N TRP A 5 -7.43 15.65 -7.37
CA TRP A 5 -7.86 15.74 -5.98
C TRP A 5 -7.98 17.17 -5.51
N LYS A 6 -9.17 17.56 -5.04
CA LYS A 6 -9.40 18.87 -4.42
C LYS A 6 -8.57 19.06 -3.15
N ILE A 7 -8.48 18.01 -2.33
CA ILE A 7 -7.62 17.93 -1.15
C ILE A 7 -6.93 16.57 -1.20
N PRO A 8 -5.59 16.50 -1.19
CA PRO A 8 -4.87 15.24 -1.19
C PRO A 8 -5.29 14.35 -0.02
N PRO A 9 -5.40 13.01 -0.20
CA PRO A 9 -5.89 12.09 0.83
C PRO A 9 -5.24 12.28 2.21
N TRP A 10 -3.92 12.50 2.25
CA TRP A 10 -3.18 12.66 3.50
C TRP A 10 -3.42 13.95 4.27
N GLN A 11 -4.02 14.95 3.61
CA GLN A 11 -4.38 16.23 4.20
C GLN A 11 -5.87 16.29 4.59
N ARG A 12 -6.66 15.26 4.27
CA ARG A 12 -8.07 15.20 4.63
C ARG A 12 -8.24 14.95 6.12
N ASN A 13 -9.16 15.70 6.73
CA ASN A 13 -9.58 15.51 8.12
C ASN A 13 -10.78 14.55 8.16
N GLU A 14 -10.53 13.28 7.89
CA GLU A 14 -11.51 12.21 7.83
C GLU A 14 -10.96 10.93 8.47
N ASP A 15 -11.86 10.04 8.89
CA ASP A 15 -11.48 8.74 9.43
C ASP A 15 -10.84 7.86 8.35
N CYS A 16 -9.94 6.96 8.76
CA CYS A 16 -9.38 5.96 7.85
C CYS A 16 -10.47 4.98 7.39
N THR A 17 -10.56 4.78 6.09
CA THR A 17 -11.59 3.94 5.45
C THR A 17 -11.01 2.67 4.84
N HIS A 18 -9.69 2.57 4.77
CA HIS A 18 -8.97 1.47 4.14
C HIS A 18 -7.83 0.99 5.03
N MET A 19 -7.41 -0.25 4.79
CA MET A 19 -6.21 -0.81 5.36
C MET A 19 -5.18 -1.00 4.26
N ALA A 20 -3.93 -0.65 4.53
CA ALA A 20 -2.81 -1.00 3.69
C ALA A 20 -1.93 -2.04 4.41
N VAL A 21 -1.43 -3.00 3.65
CA VAL A 21 -0.50 -4.02 4.12
C VAL A 21 0.73 -3.99 3.22
N MET A 22 1.86 -3.55 3.77
CA MET A 22 3.15 -3.61 3.09
C MET A 22 3.74 -5.01 3.21
N LEU A 23 4.22 -5.53 2.09
CA LEU A 23 4.89 -6.81 1.97
C LEU A 23 6.37 -6.55 1.69
N THR A 24 7.26 -6.98 2.58
CA THR A 24 8.70 -6.83 2.40
C THR A 24 9.42 -8.15 2.55
N SER A 25 10.45 -8.39 1.73
CA SER A 25 11.33 -9.54 1.89
C SER A 25 12.21 -9.37 3.13
N ALA A 26 12.15 -10.35 4.03
CA ALA A 26 13.03 -10.46 5.20
C ALA A 26 14.29 -11.33 4.91
N GLY A 27 14.44 -11.83 3.67
CA GLY A 27 15.48 -12.77 3.28
C GLY A 27 15.07 -14.23 3.45
N GLY A 28 15.71 -15.15 2.71
CA GLY A 28 15.44 -16.59 2.82
C GLY A 28 13.98 -16.97 2.58
N GLU A 29 13.35 -16.37 1.57
CA GLU A 29 11.91 -16.53 1.20
C GLU A 29 10.91 -16.06 2.27
N GLN A 30 11.38 -15.47 3.37
CA GLN A 30 10.50 -14.92 4.41
C GLN A 30 9.96 -13.55 4.00
N VAL A 31 8.70 -13.30 4.36
CA VAL A 31 8.00 -12.05 4.09
C VAL A 31 7.55 -11.44 5.41
N ALA A 32 7.92 -10.18 5.63
CA ALA A 32 7.42 -9.36 6.72
C ALA A 32 6.23 -8.52 6.25
N LEU A 33 5.20 -8.49 7.10
CA LEU A 33 3.95 -7.76 6.89
C LEU A 33 3.89 -6.57 7.83
N THR A 34 3.48 -5.41 7.33
CA THR A 34 3.22 -4.22 8.16
C THR A 34 1.89 -3.62 7.75
N THR A 35 1.01 -3.42 8.72
CA THR A 35 -0.37 -2.96 8.49
C THR A 35 -0.53 -1.51 8.95
N GLU A 36 -1.30 -0.75 8.18
CA GLU A 36 -1.59 0.65 8.49
C GLU A 36 -3.03 0.99 8.09
N SER A 37 -3.68 1.85 8.88
CA SER A 37 -4.99 2.41 8.53
C SER A 37 -4.78 3.66 7.70
N VAL A 38 -5.46 3.76 6.56
CA VAL A 38 -5.25 4.82 5.57
C VAL A 38 -6.59 5.39 5.06
N ARG A 39 -6.53 6.63 4.61
CA ARG A 39 -7.65 7.43 4.10
C ARG A 39 -7.68 7.41 2.58
N GLY A 40 -8.87 7.44 2.00
CA GLY A 40 -9.05 7.54 0.57
C GLY A 40 -10.41 7.05 0.12
N ASP A 41 -10.85 7.51 -1.04
CA ASP A 41 -12.12 7.07 -1.64
C ASP A 41 -11.97 5.76 -2.41
N ASN A 42 -10.73 5.41 -2.77
CA ASN A 42 -10.37 4.21 -3.52
C ASN A 42 -8.96 3.73 -3.13
N ALA A 43 -8.58 2.55 -3.62
CA ALA A 43 -7.30 1.94 -3.28
C ALA A 43 -6.07 2.79 -3.66
N THR A 44 -6.14 3.54 -4.76
CA THR A 44 -5.04 4.43 -5.20
C THR A 44 -4.87 5.62 -4.25
N GLU A 45 -5.98 6.20 -3.79
CA GLU A 45 -5.96 7.28 -2.80
C GLU A 45 -5.48 6.81 -1.43
N ALA A 46 -5.92 5.63 -1.00
CA ALA A 46 -5.42 4.98 0.21
C ALA A 46 -3.91 4.66 0.13
N LEU A 47 -3.43 4.23 -1.04
CA LEU A 47 -1.99 4.08 -1.26
C LEU A 47 -1.28 5.44 -1.22
N ALA A 48 -1.88 6.50 -1.79
CA ALA A 48 -1.29 7.84 -1.74
C ALA A 48 -1.21 8.40 -0.30
N ASP A 49 -2.22 8.13 0.53
CA ASP A 49 -2.20 8.46 1.96
C ASP A 49 -1.08 7.71 2.69
N LEU A 50 -0.91 6.40 2.46
CA LEU A 50 0.21 5.63 3.00
C LEU A 50 1.58 6.25 2.67
N LEU A 51 1.73 6.66 1.40
CA LEU A 51 3.00 7.12 0.85
C LEU A 51 3.40 8.52 1.31
N MET A 52 2.42 9.43 1.41
CA MET A 52 2.65 10.85 1.66
C MET A 52 2.19 11.30 3.06
N GLY A 53 1.49 10.44 3.79
CA GLY A 53 0.84 10.76 5.05
C GLY A 53 1.78 10.79 6.26
N PRO A 54 1.30 11.40 7.37
CA PRO A 54 2.02 11.46 8.63
C PRO A 54 2.11 10.06 9.25
N GLY A 55 3.24 9.38 9.02
CA GLY A 55 3.43 7.95 9.28
C GLY A 55 4.42 7.34 8.28
N GLY A 56 4.42 7.88 7.06
CA GLY A 56 5.60 7.98 6.20
C GLY A 56 6.19 6.66 5.73
N ALA A 57 5.37 5.68 5.35
CA ALA A 57 5.85 4.51 4.60
C ALA A 57 6.52 4.89 3.26
N GLY A 58 6.42 6.14 2.80
CA GLY A 58 7.17 6.70 1.67
C GLY A 58 8.67 6.37 1.69
N GLY A 59 9.32 6.34 2.86
CA GLY A 59 10.71 5.90 2.99
C GLY A 59 10.89 4.38 2.84
N ALA A 60 9.95 3.60 3.38
CA ALA A 60 9.97 2.14 3.34
C ALA A 60 9.72 1.59 1.92
N VAL A 61 8.92 2.27 1.10
CA VAL A 61 8.64 1.80 -0.28
C VAL A 61 9.82 1.96 -1.24
N LEU A 62 10.79 2.80 -0.89
CA LEU A 62 12.04 2.94 -1.63
C LEU A 62 13.02 1.80 -1.34
N LEU A 63 12.78 0.99 -0.30
CA LEU A 63 13.65 -0.13 0.03
C LEU A 63 13.58 -1.19 -1.09
N PRO A 64 14.73 -1.79 -1.47
CA PRO A 64 14.77 -2.90 -2.42
C PRO A 64 13.95 -4.10 -1.97
N SER A 65 13.72 -4.26 -0.67
CA SER A 65 12.96 -5.35 -0.06
C SER A 65 11.45 -5.25 -0.28
N LEU A 66 10.91 -4.12 -0.76
CA LEU A 66 9.48 -4.01 -1.05
C LEU A 66 9.07 -5.01 -2.13
N ILE A 67 8.08 -5.85 -1.81
CA ILE A 67 7.45 -6.80 -2.73
C ILE A 67 6.22 -6.14 -3.35
N ALA A 68 5.30 -5.66 -2.50
CA ALA A 68 4.04 -5.06 -2.92
C ALA A 68 3.35 -4.36 -1.74
N VAL A 69 2.28 -3.63 -2.05
CA VAL A 69 1.33 -3.09 -1.06
C VAL A 69 -0.06 -3.60 -1.41
N VAL A 70 -0.73 -4.22 -0.45
CA VAL A 70 -2.12 -4.66 -0.58
C VAL A 70 -3.01 -3.66 0.13
N VAL A 71 -3.96 -3.07 -0.58
CA VAL A 71 -4.96 -2.16 -0.02
C VAL A 71 -6.30 -2.86 0.01
N ARG A 72 -6.94 -2.85 1.18
CA ARG A 72 -8.30 -3.36 1.39
C ARG A 72 -9.24 -2.23 1.80
N ARG A 73 -10.46 -2.25 1.29
CA ARG A 73 -11.55 -1.41 1.78
C ARG A 73 -12.06 -1.89 3.14
N GLY A 74 -12.25 -0.94 4.06
CA GLY A 74 -12.72 -1.17 5.42
C GLY A 74 -11.61 -1.51 6.41
N ILE A 75 -11.80 -1.08 7.66
CA ILE A 75 -10.90 -1.38 8.78
C ILE A 75 -11.39 -2.63 9.52
N ASP A 76 -10.49 -3.59 9.69
CA ASP A 76 -10.72 -4.84 10.40
C ASP A 76 -9.51 -5.15 11.30
N VAL A 77 -9.74 -5.21 12.60
CA VAL A 77 -8.68 -5.38 13.62
C VAL A 77 -8.01 -6.75 13.51
N MET A 78 -8.75 -7.80 13.14
CA MET A 78 -8.18 -9.15 12.97
C MET A 78 -7.27 -9.18 11.74
N TRP A 79 -7.69 -8.55 10.65
CA TRP A 79 -6.83 -8.36 9.49
C TRP A 79 -5.59 -7.52 9.79
N MET A 80 -5.70 -6.50 10.66
CA MET A 80 -4.55 -5.67 11.02
C MET A 80 -3.51 -6.48 11.80
N ALA A 81 -3.97 -7.36 12.67
CA ALA A 81 -3.11 -8.22 13.48
C ALA A 81 -2.50 -9.37 12.66
N GLN A 82 -3.31 -9.98 11.78
CA GLN A 82 -2.90 -11.12 10.97
C GLN A 82 -3.58 -11.07 9.59
N PRO A 83 -3.00 -10.34 8.62
CA PRO A 83 -3.54 -10.27 7.27
C PRO A 83 -3.59 -11.67 6.65
N PRO A 84 -4.71 -12.11 6.07
CA PRO A 84 -4.81 -13.40 5.38
C PRO A 84 -4.17 -13.33 3.98
N ILE A 85 -2.91 -12.89 3.93
CA ILE A 85 -2.14 -12.66 2.71
C ILE A 85 -1.08 -13.75 2.61
N HIS A 86 -1.12 -14.50 1.52
CA HIS A 86 -0.13 -15.50 1.17
C HIS A 86 0.75 -14.97 0.06
N VAL A 87 2.07 -15.07 0.27
CA VAL A 87 3.06 -14.56 -0.66
C VAL A 87 4.01 -15.70 -1.01
N ALA A 88 4.15 -16.01 -2.30
CA ALA A 88 5.00 -17.09 -2.78
C ALA A 88 5.93 -16.58 -3.88
N ALA A 89 7.21 -16.93 -3.80
CA ALA A 89 8.17 -16.64 -4.88
C ALA A 89 7.86 -17.53 -6.09
N VAL A 90 7.81 -16.94 -7.29
CA VAL A 90 7.47 -17.65 -8.53
C VAL A 90 8.72 -17.98 -9.37
N GLY A 91 9.86 -17.37 -9.03
CA GLY A 91 11.09 -17.38 -9.83
C GLY A 91 11.39 -15.99 -10.40
N ASP A 92 12.63 -15.74 -10.82
CA ASP A 92 13.08 -14.48 -11.46
C ASP A 92 12.81 -13.19 -10.67
N GLY A 93 12.63 -13.30 -9.34
CA GLY A 93 12.31 -12.16 -8.46
C GLY A 93 10.84 -11.75 -8.47
N GLU A 94 9.97 -12.52 -9.12
CA GLU A 94 8.53 -12.32 -9.11
C GLU A 94 7.87 -13.01 -7.90
N TRP A 95 6.81 -12.38 -7.40
CA TRP A 95 6.05 -12.83 -6.25
C TRP A 95 4.57 -12.94 -6.61
N ASN A 96 3.97 -14.08 -6.26
CA ASN A 96 2.53 -14.28 -6.34
C ASN A 96 1.90 -13.90 -5.00
N ILE A 97 0.86 -13.07 -5.03
CA ILE A 97 0.18 -12.56 -3.85
C ILE A 97 -1.27 -13.01 -3.92
N ALA A 98 -1.68 -13.83 -2.95
CA ALA A 98 -3.06 -14.29 -2.79
C ALA A 98 -3.62 -13.76 -1.47
N VAL A 99 -4.90 -13.36 -1.48
CA VAL A 99 -5.59 -12.84 -0.29
C VAL A 99 -6.81 -13.71 -0.05
N GLU A 100 -6.84 -14.43 1.07
CA GLU A 100 -7.92 -15.37 1.40
C GLU A 100 -9.12 -14.65 2.01
N GLY A 101 -10.33 -15.13 1.68
CA GLY A 101 -11.57 -14.67 2.31
C GLY A 101 -11.98 -13.23 2.02
N ALA A 102 -11.30 -12.55 1.10
CA ALA A 102 -11.67 -11.22 0.64
C ALA A 102 -12.46 -11.26 -0.67
N ASP A 103 -13.45 -10.37 -0.79
CA ASP A 103 -14.03 -10.08 -2.09
C ASP A 103 -12.95 -9.44 -2.98
N LYS A 104 -12.90 -9.86 -4.24
CA LYS A 104 -11.91 -9.34 -5.21
C LYS A 104 -12.10 -7.85 -5.47
N ASP A 105 -13.31 -7.35 -5.28
CA ASP A 105 -13.63 -5.93 -5.48
C ASP A 105 -13.21 -5.06 -4.30
N ASP A 106 -12.92 -5.66 -3.13
CA ASP A 106 -12.53 -4.95 -1.92
C ASP A 106 -11.01 -4.85 -1.73
N VAL A 107 -10.22 -5.58 -2.53
CA VAL A 107 -8.76 -5.69 -2.39
C VAL A 107 -8.05 -5.36 -3.68
N THR A 108 -7.06 -4.47 -3.61
CA THR A 108 -6.17 -4.13 -4.71
C THR A 108 -4.72 -4.36 -4.28
N ALA A 109 -3.98 -5.15 -5.04
CA ALA A 109 -2.55 -5.33 -4.85
C ALA A 109 -1.78 -4.43 -5.83
N PHE A 110 -0.87 -3.62 -5.30
CA PHE A 110 0.05 -2.79 -6.08
C PHE A 110 1.43 -3.41 -6.04
N SER A 111 2.03 -3.62 -7.20
CA SER A 111 3.41 -4.10 -7.25
C SER A 111 4.37 -3.06 -6.65
N ALA A 112 5.57 -3.50 -6.24
CA ALA A 112 6.61 -2.56 -5.82
C ALA A 112 6.91 -1.50 -6.89
N LYS A 113 6.83 -1.86 -8.18
CA LYS A 113 7.01 -0.94 -9.29
C LYS A 113 5.89 0.11 -9.32
N ASP A 114 4.63 -0.31 -9.31
CA ASP A 114 3.48 0.62 -9.36
C ASP A 114 3.47 1.56 -8.15
N THR A 115 3.84 1.03 -6.98
CA THR A 115 3.95 1.81 -5.75
C THR A 115 5.02 2.89 -5.86
N ARG A 116 6.22 2.54 -6.35
CA ARG A 116 7.32 3.49 -6.55
C ARG A 116 7.01 4.51 -7.64
N ASP A 117 6.39 4.08 -8.74
CA ASP A 117 5.97 4.95 -9.84
C ASP A 117 4.92 5.96 -9.36
N LEU A 118 3.95 5.52 -8.54
CA LEU A 118 2.98 6.41 -7.90
C LEU A 118 3.66 7.39 -6.95
N PHE A 119 4.54 6.91 -6.08
CA PHE A 119 5.26 7.75 -5.12
C PHE A 119 6.09 8.84 -5.82
N ALA A 120 6.83 8.50 -6.87
CA ALA A 120 7.60 9.47 -7.65
C ALA A 120 6.71 10.54 -8.29
N ARG A 121 5.52 10.16 -8.80
CA ARG A 121 4.54 11.11 -9.33
C ARG A 121 3.97 12.02 -8.24
N LEU A 122 3.67 11.48 -7.07
CA LEU A 122 3.19 12.24 -5.92
C LEU A 122 4.24 13.25 -5.44
N GLN A 123 5.50 12.84 -5.32
CA GLN A 123 6.61 13.75 -4.98
C GLN A 123 6.77 14.86 -6.01
N ALA A 124 6.75 14.53 -7.30
CA ALA A 124 6.86 15.53 -8.35
C ALA A 124 5.69 16.54 -8.33
N ALA A 125 4.49 16.11 -7.96
CA ALA A 125 3.30 16.95 -7.93
C ALA A 125 3.16 17.79 -6.65
N TYR A 126 3.60 17.27 -5.50
CA TYR A 126 3.28 17.84 -4.18
C TYR A 126 4.49 18.17 -3.30
N SER A 127 5.70 17.74 -3.66
CA SER A 127 6.95 18.06 -2.94
C SER A 127 7.82 19.09 -3.66
N ALA A 128 7.40 19.56 -4.84
CA ALA A 128 7.97 20.73 -5.48
C ALA A 128 7.42 22.01 -4.82
N GLY A 129 7.88 22.28 -3.59
CA GLY A 129 7.55 23.47 -2.80
C GLY A 129 8.71 23.85 -1.91
#